data_AF-A0A2L2XCK9-F1
#
_entry.id   AF-A0A2L2XCK9-F1
#
_cell.length_a   1.000
_cell.length_b   1.000
_cell.length_c   1.000
_cell.angle_alpha   90.00
_cell.angle_beta   90.00
_cell.angle_gamma   90.00
#
_symmetry.space_group_name_H-M   'P 1'
#
loop_
_entity.id
_entity.type
_entity.pdbx_description
1 polymer ?
#
loop_
_entity_poly.entity_id
_entity_poly.type
_entity_poly.pdbx_seq_one_letter_code
_entity_poly.pdbx_strand_id
1 'polypeptide(L)'
;MSKLKLNVITIVLVLTMAMVVAGPALAEQAEQIDVYEKEMLVKSLVFKIGVPYYVVNGQTPGVKMDVAPFIQSGRTFVPVRFLGNALGLDDSKITWDNGTNTATLAGSAATLQLTIGKAQISINGQNKAMDVAPLLASGRTFLPARYVAEGLGYQVGWDEAAQTVVCWPAGEPKPDVASAVNYLVSVVNPTLPQQPKGETLTTRAGYRIPIDTKLVIPKDINELGPGDPNKCELGFGIDLTKSELASQWNDASSILSQKINGQTVNEVMAYVKQKTDWKQVLVFQQWESNGKKIGVNSPGGSDGVQITVWYK
;
A
#
# COMPACT_ATOMS: atom_id res chain seq x y z
N MET A 1 49.02 55.80 27.71
CA MET A 1 49.40 55.76 26.27
C MET A 1 50.74 55.06 26.13
N SER A 2 50.90 54.28 25.07
CA SER A 2 52.06 53.42 24.75
C SER A 2 52.18 52.14 25.58
N LYS A 3 52.58 50.98 25.06
CA LYS A 3 52.80 50.48 23.69
C LYS A 3 52.78 48.95 23.83
N LEU A 4 52.09 48.29 22.91
CA LEU A 4 52.00 46.83 22.78
C LEU A 4 53.41 46.24 22.54
N LYS A 5 53.83 45.27 23.35
CA LYS A 5 54.99 44.40 23.05
C LYS A 5 54.47 42.99 22.76
N LEU A 6 54.64 42.62 21.49
CA LEU A 6 54.42 41.30 20.93
C LEU A 6 55.52 40.36 21.43
N ASN A 7 55.17 39.16 21.90
CA ASN A 7 56.12 38.08 22.11
C ASN A 7 55.46 36.69 21.96
N VAL A 8 55.97 35.95 20.98
CA VAL A 8 56.26 34.50 20.92
C VAL A 8 55.08 33.50 20.99
N ILE A 9 55.01 32.58 20.02
CA ILE A 9 55.24 31.13 20.18
C ILE A 9 54.85 30.40 18.88
N THR A 10 55.86 29.82 18.23
CA THR A 10 55.76 28.89 17.11
C THR A 10 55.14 27.56 17.60
N ILE A 11 54.01 27.14 17.03
CA ILE A 11 53.45 25.80 17.24
C ILE A 11 53.50 25.04 15.91
N VAL A 12 54.35 24.02 15.88
CA VAL A 12 54.38 22.98 14.84
C VAL A 12 53.24 22.01 15.15
N LEU A 13 52.22 21.94 14.29
CA LEU A 13 51.17 20.93 14.39
C LEU A 13 51.35 19.90 13.27
N VAL A 14 51.77 18.69 13.67
CA VAL A 14 51.81 17.49 12.82
C VAL A 14 50.37 17.03 12.60
N LEU A 15 49.85 17.15 11.38
CA LEU A 15 48.54 16.60 11.00
C LEU A 15 48.74 15.20 10.40
N THR A 16 48.35 14.19 11.17
CA THR A 16 48.29 12.79 10.75
C THR A 16 47.08 12.56 9.85
N MET A 17 47.34 11.92 8.72
CA MET A 17 46.38 11.49 7.71
C MET A 17 45.60 10.28 8.22
N ALA A 18 44.34 10.48 8.62
CA ALA A 18 43.42 9.39 8.94
C ALA A 18 42.73 8.90 7.66
N MET A 19 43.07 7.69 7.23
CA MET A 19 42.28 6.94 6.24
C MET A 19 40.89 6.65 6.84
N VAL A 20 39.85 7.26 6.28
CA VAL A 20 38.47 6.84 6.52
C VAL A 20 38.21 5.65 5.60
N VAL A 21 38.13 4.46 6.20
CA VAL A 21 37.69 3.25 5.53
C VAL A 21 36.18 3.36 5.32
N ALA A 22 35.75 3.56 4.07
CA ALA A 22 34.33 3.57 3.71
C ALA A 22 33.76 2.16 3.83
N GLY A 23 33.05 1.88 4.93
CA GLY A 23 32.15 0.73 5.02
C GLY A 23 30.76 1.08 4.44
N PRO A 24 30.08 0.16 3.74
CA PRO A 24 28.76 0.43 3.21
C PRO A 24 27.74 0.31 4.37
N ALA A 25 27.46 1.45 5.00
CA ALA A 25 26.29 1.60 5.86
C ALA A 25 25.54 2.87 5.44
N LEU A 26 25.31 2.99 4.14
CA LEU A 26 24.14 3.69 3.61
C LEU A 26 22.93 2.80 3.94
N ALA A 27 22.49 2.87 5.20
CA ALA A 27 21.10 2.62 5.50
C ALA A 27 20.34 3.71 4.74
N GLU A 28 19.84 3.32 3.57
CA GLU A 28 18.97 4.08 2.69
C GLU A 28 17.74 4.51 3.52
N GLN A 29 17.82 5.70 4.11
CA GLN A 29 16.62 6.41 4.52
C GLN A 29 15.89 6.68 3.22
N ALA A 30 14.86 5.87 2.93
CA ALA A 30 13.95 6.12 1.83
C ALA A 30 13.49 7.57 1.93
N GLU A 31 13.95 8.40 1.00
CA GLU A 31 13.55 9.79 0.87
C GLU A 31 12.02 9.80 0.82
N GLN A 32 11.39 10.32 1.87
CA GLN A 32 9.97 10.57 1.88
C GLN A 32 9.71 11.55 0.73
N ILE A 33 8.93 11.15 -0.26
CA ILE A 33 8.57 12.05 -1.37
C ILE A 33 7.87 13.26 -0.76
N ASP A 34 8.56 14.40 -0.81
CA ASP A 34 8.03 15.68 -0.37
C ASP A 34 7.19 16.25 -1.51
N VAL A 35 5.94 15.79 -1.60
CA VAL A 35 4.98 16.18 -2.65
C VAL A 35 4.53 17.66 -2.48
N TYR A 36 4.99 18.37 -1.44
CA TYR A 36 4.31 19.54 -0.88
C TYR A 36 4.93 20.90 -1.18
N GLU A 37 6.01 21.00 -1.96
CA GLU A 37 6.71 22.29 -2.10
C GLU A 37 5.98 23.35 -2.94
N LYS A 38 4.84 23.04 -3.58
CA LYS A 38 3.99 24.05 -4.24
C LYS A 38 2.53 23.64 -4.10
N GLU A 39 1.64 24.62 -3.97
CA GLU A 39 0.17 24.52 -3.99
C GLU A 39 -0.35 23.90 -5.30
N MET A 40 0.07 22.67 -5.60
CA MET A 40 -0.30 21.92 -6.77
C MET A 40 -1.69 21.35 -6.56
N LEU A 41 -2.54 21.54 -7.57
CA LEU A 41 -3.85 20.90 -7.64
C LEU A 41 -3.69 19.38 -7.51
N VAL A 42 -4.28 18.79 -6.47
CA VAL A 42 -4.39 17.34 -6.36
C VAL A 42 -5.40 16.87 -7.39
N LYS A 43 -4.94 16.17 -8.44
CA LYS A 43 -5.77 15.62 -9.50
C LYS A 43 -6.44 14.32 -9.09
N SER A 44 -5.79 13.54 -8.22
CA SER A 44 -6.35 12.31 -7.69
C SER A 44 -5.78 12.00 -6.32
N LEU A 45 -6.62 11.53 -5.41
CA LEU A 45 -6.25 11.02 -4.11
C LEU A 45 -6.95 9.68 -3.88
N VAL A 46 -6.21 8.68 -3.42
CA VAL A 46 -6.74 7.35 -3.10
C VAL A 46 -6.38 6.96 -1.67
N PHE A 47 -7.40 6.65 -0.87
CA PHE A 47 -7.28 5.95 0.40
C PHE A 47 -7.84 4.54 0.27
N LYS A 48 -7.26 3.57 0.98
CA LYS A 48 -7.81 2.21 1.11
C LYS A 48 -8.10 1.90 2.57
N ILE A 49 -9.27 1.32 2.84
CA ILE A 49 -9.67 0.91 4.18
C ILE A 49 -8.70 -0.13 4.74
N GLY A 50 -8.26 0.06 5.98
CA GLY A 50 -7.32 -0.82 6.67
C GLY A 50 -5.85 -0.65 6.25
N VAL A 51 -5.54 0.33 5.38
CA VAL A 51 -4.18 0.54 4.85
C VAL A 51 -3.61 1.85 5.35
N PRO A 52 -2.48 1.86 6.07
CA PRO A 52 -1.87 3.08 6.58
C PRO A 52 -1.03 3.78 5.50
N TYR A 53 -1.51 3.81 4.25
CA TYR A 53 -0.89 4.52 3.14
C TYR A 53 -1.96 5.14 2.24
N TYR A 54 -1.62 6.23 1.57
CA TYR A 54 -2.45 6.85 0.53
C TYR A 54 -1.60 7.26 -0.67
N VAL A 55 -2.25 7.46 -1.82
CA VAL A 55 -1.58 7.85 -3.07
C VAL A 55 -2.15 9.16 -3.57
N VAL A 56 -1.26 10.11 -3.90
CA VAL A 56 -1.59 11.40 -4.48
C VAL A 56 -1.08 11.42 -5.92
N ASN A 57 -1.93 11.85 -6.86
CA ASN A 57 -1.60 11.99 -8.28
C ASN A 57 -0.95 10.75 -8.92
N GLY A 58 -1.33 9.56 -8.45
CA GLY A 58 -0.75 8.29 -8.91
C GLY A 58 0.72 8.07 -8.52
N GLN A 59 1.33 8.94 -7.71
CA GLN A 59 2.73 8.84 -7.32
C GLN A 59 2.94 7.73 -6.29
N THR A 60 3.93 6.87 -6.56
CA THR A 60 4.33 5.75 -5.70
C THR A 60 5.84 5.77 -5.47
N PRO A 61 6.36 5.37 -4.29
CA PRO A 61 5.62 4.89 -3.11
C PRO A 61 4.68 5.94 -2.54
N GLY A 62 3.51 5.49 -2.07
CA GLY A 62 2.52 6.36 -1.46
C GLY A 62 2.98 6.90 -0.11
N VAL A 63 2.22 7.82 0.45
CA VAL A 63 2.54 8.45 1.73
C VAL A 63 2.01 7.60 2.87
N LYS A 64 2.88 7.31 3.84
CA LYS A 64 2.54 6.54 5.04
C LYS A 64 1.75 7.38 6.04
N MET A 65 0.71 6.80 6.62
CA MET A 65 -0.05 7.31 7.76
C MET A 65 0.33 6.54 9.02
N ASP A 66 0.09 7.14 10.18
CA ASP A 66 0.30 6.47 11.46
C ASP A 66 -0.84 5.53 11.84
N VAL A 67 -2.05 5.78 11.35
CA VAL A 67 -3.23 4.92 11.51
C VAL A 67 -3.99 4.81 10.20
N ALA A 68 -4.51 3.62 9.91
CA ALA A 68 -5.27 3.35 8.69
C ALA A 68 -6.67 4.00 8.69
N PRO A 69 -7.22 4.34 7.51
CA PRO A 69 -8.62 4.68 7.36
C PRO A 69 -9.52 3.51 7.73
N PHE A 70 -10.68 3.80 8.30
CA PHE A 70 -11.67 2.79 8.66
C PHE A 70 -13.09 3.24 8.30
N ILE A 71 -14.02 2.29 8.23
CA ILE A 71 -15.45 2.59 8.04
C ILE A 71 -16.13 2.51 9.41
N GLN A 72 -16.92 3.54 9.73
CA GLN A 72 -17.84 3.53 10.86
C GLN A 72 -19.14 4.23 10.44
N SER A 73 -20.29 3.66 10.83
CA SER A 73 -21.62 4.20 10.50
C SER A 73 -21.79 4.51 9.01
N GLY A 74 -21.25 3.65 8.13
CA GLY A 74 -21.34 3.81 6.67
C GLY A 74 -20.51 4.97 6.09
N ARG A 75 -19.53 5.49 6.83
CA ARG A 75 -18.65 6.58 6.40
C ARG A 75 -17.19 6.23 6.64
N THR A 76 -16.33 6.65 5.71
CA THR A 76 -14.88 6.49 5.84
C THR A 76 -14.30 7.61 6.68
N PHE A 77 -13.55 7.22 7.71
CA PHE A 77 -12.83 8.10 8.62
C PHE A 77 -11.33 8.04 8.33
N VAL A 78 -10.69 9.21 8.24
CA VAL A 78 -9.25 9.35 7.96
C VAL A 78 -8.64 10.29 9.02
N PRO A 79 -7.40 10.05 9.50
CA PRO A 79 -6.79 10.95 10.46
C PRO A 79 -6.61 12.35 9.85
N VAL A 80 -6.98 13.39 10.61
CA VAL A 80 -7.15 14.76 10.09
C VAL A 80 -5.94 15.32 9.36
N ARG A 81 -4.73 15.10 9.89
CA ARG A 81 -3.49 15.60 9.31
C ARG A 81 -3.31 15.04 7.90
N PHE A 82 -3.25 13.72 7.79
CA PHE A 82 -3.08 13.06 6.49
C PHE A 82 -4.21 13.36 5.51
N LEU A 83 -5.46 13.50 5.98
CA LEU A 83 -6.55 13.91 5.10
C LEU A 83 -6.35 15.33 4.53
N GLY A 84 -5.95 16.28 5.36
CA GLY A 84 -5.65 17.65 4.92
C GLY A 84 -4.44 17.70 3.98
N ASN A 85 -3.34 17.05 4.34
CA ASN A 85 -2.14 17.00 3.51
C ASN A 85 -2.43 16.34 2.15
N ALA A 86 -3.16 15.23 2.16
CA ALA A 86 -3.55 14.52 0.95
C ALA A 86 -4.43 15.36 0.00
N LEU A 87 -5.13 16.36 0.52
CA LEU A 87 -5.95 17.31 -0.23
C LEU A 87 -5.20 18.61 -0.58
N GLY A 88 -3.89 18.65 -0.34
CA GLY A 88 -3.00 19.75 -0.73
C GLY A 88 -2.80 20.83 0.34
N LEU A 89 -3.14 20.57 1.60
CA LEU A 89 -2.88 21.51 2.70
C LEU A 89 -1.52 21.25 3.33
N ASP A 90 -0.74 22.32 3.53
CA ASP A 90 0.42 22.26 4.40
C ASP A 90 0.00 22.16 5.89
N ASP A 91 0.92 21.71 6.74
CA ASP A 91 0.65 21.49 8.17
C ASP A 91 0.24 22.78 8.90
N SER A 92 0.63 23.96 8.42
CA SER A 92 0.24 25.24 9.05
C SER A 92 -1.24 25.56 8.84
N LYS A 93 -1.85 24.99 7.78
CA LYS A 93 -3.28 25.10 7.47
C LYS A 93 -4.15 24.05 8.16
N ILE A 94 -3.56 23.15 8.96
CA ILE A 94 -4.28 22.09 9.69
C ILE A 94 -4.07 22.30 11.19
N THR A 95 -5.06 22.89 11.85
CA THR A 95 -4.95 23.28 13.27
C THR A 95 -5.98 22.58 14.14
N TRP A 96 -5.65 22.50 15.44
CA TRP A 96 -6.49 21.88 16.46
C TRP A 96 -6.65 22.82 17.65
N ASP A 97 -7.89 23.06 18.05
CA ASP A 97 -8.24 23.79 19.27
C ASP A 97 -8.69 22.81 20.36
N ASN A 98 -7.87 22.69 21.41
CA ASN A 98 -8.16 21.86 22.58
C ASN A 98 -9.33 22.38 23.43
N GLY A 99 -9.56 23.69 23.47
CA GLY A 99 -10.63 24.27 24.30
C GLY A 99 -12.02 23.93 23.76
N THR A 100 -12.14 23.84 22.44
CA THR A 100 -13.41 23.55 21.76
C THR A 100 -13.48 22.15 21.14
N ASN A 101 -12.37 21.38 21.17
CA ASN A 101 -12.22 20.11 20.46
C ASN A 101 -12.53 20.23 18.96
N THR A 102 -11.97 21.25 18.32
CA THR A 102 -12.26 21.59 16.92
C THR A 102 -11.02 21.47 16.06
N ALA A 103 -11.15 20.70 14.96
CA ALA A 103 -10.18 20.68 13.88
C ALA A 103 -10.54 21.76 12.84
N THR A 104 -9.54 22.52 12.42
CA THR A 104 -9.66 23.52 11.34
C THR A 104 -8.76 23.14 10.18
N LEU A 105 -9.32 23.16 8.97
CA LEU A 105 -8.59 22.96 7.71
C LEU A 105 -8.80 24.20 6.83
N ALA A 106 -7.74 24.99 6.65
CA ALA A 106 -7.78 26.26 5.94
C ALA A 106 -7.30 26.08 4.49
N GLY A 107 -8.17 25.59 3.60
CA GLY A 107 -7.86 25.48 2.17
C GLY A 107 -8.00 26.79 1.41
N SER A 108 -7.46 26.81 0.19
CA SER A 108 -7.58 27.97 -0.72
C SER A 108 -9.02 28.26 -1.11
N ALA A 109 -9.85 27.23 -1.26
CA ALA A 109 -11.27 27.36 -1.61
C ALA A 109 -12.18 27.65 -0.40
N ALA A 110 -11.87 27.07 0.76
CA ALA A 110 -12.69 27.20 1.96
C ALA A 110 -11.92 26.89 3.25
N THR A 111 -12.36 27.50 4.35
CA THR A 111 -12.00 27.11 5.71
C THR A 111 -13.08 26.20 6.29
N LEU A 112 -12.67 24.99 6.69
CA LEU A 112 -13.54 24.00 7.32
C LEU A 112 -13.28 23.93 8.81
N GLN A 113 -14.34 23.87 9.62
CA GLN A 113 -14.24 23.61 11.05
C GLN A 113 -15.17 22.45 11.43
N LEU A 114 -14.60 21.47 12.14
CA LEU A 114 -15.27 20.25 12.54
C LEU A 114 -15.00 19.99 14.02
N THR A 115 -16.05 19.92 14.84
CA THR A 115 -15.96 19.67 16.28
C THR A 115 -16.25 18.20 16.61
N ILE A 116 -15.42 17.58 17.46
CA ILE A 116 -15.63 16.19 17.91
C ILE A 116 -17.03 16.02 18.51
N GLY A 117 -17.71 14.94 18.11
CA GLY A 117 -19.04 14.60 18.61
C GLY A 117 -20.19 15.44 18.04
N LYS A 118 -19.92 16.42 17.15
CA LYS A 118 -20.96 17.20 16.47
C LYS A 118 -21.06 16.82 15.00
N ALA A 119 -22.24 16.34 14.58
CA ALA A 119 -22.53 16.01 13.18
C ALA A 119 -22.84 17.26 12.35
N GLN A 120 -21.93 18.22 12.37
CA GLN A 120 -22.04 19.51 11.67
C GLN A 120 -20.64 19.97 11.27
N ILE A 121 -20.51 20.48 10.05
CA ILE A 121 -19.30 21.13 9.52
C ILE A 121 -19.60 22.60 9.27
N SER A 122 -18.71 23.49 9.69
CA SER A 122 -18.75 24.90 9.29
C SER A 122 -17.84 25.11 8.09
N ILE A 123 -18.38 25.67 7.01
CA ILE A 123 -17.66 25.99 5.77
C ILE A 123 -17.72 27.50 5.61
N ASN A 124 -16.58 28.19 5.73
CA ASN A 124 -16.51 29.65 5.71
C ASN A 124 -17.50 30.33 6.68
N GLY A 125 -17.68 29.72 7.88
CA GLY A 125 -18.59 30.21 8.91
C GLY A 125 -20.05 29.78 8.75
N GLN A 126 -20.41 29.14 7.62
CA GLN A 126 -21.76 28.62 7.38
C GLN A 126 -21.88 27.17 7.78
N ASN A 127 -22.85 26.86 8.63
CA ASN A 127 -23.05 25.51 9.15
C ASN A 127 -23.80 24.62 8.16
N LYS A 128 -23.28 23.42 7.92
CA LYS A 128 -23.90 22.35 7.13
C LYS A 128 -23.98 21.08 7.96
N ALA A 129 -25.14 20.43 7.94
CA ALA A 129 -25.35 19.17 8.64
C ALA A 129 -24.54 18.02 8.01
N MET A 130 -24.08 17.11 8.85
CA MET A 130 -23.48 15.83 8.47
C MET A 130 -24.31 14.68 9.06
N ASP A 131 -24.17 13.48 8.50
CA ASP A 131 -24.82 12.27 9.03
C ASP A 131 -23.98 11.52 10.07
N VAL A 132 -22.71 11.90 10.22
CA VAL A 132 -21.79 11.38 11.23
C VAL A 132 -20.99 12.52 11.85
N ALA A 133 -20.58 12.35 13.10
CA ALA A 133 -19.72 13.30 13.79
C ALA A 133 -18.23 12.93 13.62
N PRO A 134 -17.33 13.92 13.59
CA PRO A 134 -15.91 13.71 13.85
C PRO A 134 -15.69 12.99 15.17
N LEU A 135 -14.66 12.15 15.26
CA LEU A 135 -14.43 11.33 16.43
C LEU A 135 -12.95 11.27 16.81
N LEU A 136 -12.70 10.95 18.08
CA LEU A 136 -11.38 10.62 18.59
C LEU A 136 -11.28 9.09 18.69
N ALA A 137 -10.27 8.50 18.04
CA ALA A 137 -9.97 7.07 18.15
C ALA A 137 -8.46 6.89 18.25
N SER A 138 -8.01 5.99 19.14
CA SER A 138 -6.58 5.68 19.34
C SER A 138 -5.68 6.92 19.51
N GLY A 139 -6.18 7.95 20.19
CA GLY A 139 -5.44 9.21 20.41
C GLY A 139 -5.24 10.04 19.13
N ARG A 140 -6.10 9.89 18.13
CA ARG A 140 -6.11 10.65 16.88
C ARG A 140 -7.50 11.20 16.58
N THR A 141 -7.52 12.39 15.99
CA THR A 141 -8.75 13.00 15.45
C THR A 141 -9.01 12.46 14.05
N PHE A 142 -10.17 11.85 13.88
CA PHE A 142 -10.64 11.33 12.61
C PHE A 142 -11.81 12.15 12.09
N LEU A 143 -11.74 12.48 10.80
CA LEU A 143 -12.79 13.21 10.11
C LEU A 143 -13.43 12.33 9.03
N PRO A 144 -14.75 12.51 8.76
CA PRO A 144 -15.39 11.87 7.61
C PRO A 144 -14.79 12.39 6.30
N ALA A 145 -14.11 11.52 5.55
CA ALA A 145 -13.31 11.92 4.39
C ALA A 145 -14.12 12.68 3.33
N ARG A 146 -15.36 12.24 3.08
CA ARG A 146 -16.25 12.85 2.09
C ARG A 146 -16.56 14.31 2.39
N TYR A 147 -17.01 14.62 3.61
CA TYR A 147 -17.42 15.98 3.98
C TYR A 147 -16.25 16.96 3.93
N VAL A 148 -15.05 16.52 4.32
CA VAL A 148 -13.84 17.34 4.25
C VAL A 148 -13.43 17.57 2.80
N ALA A 149 -13.33 16.50 1.99
CA ALA A 149 -12.94 16.62 0.58
C ALA A 149 -13.93 17.49 -0.22
N GLU A 150 -15.23 17.25 -0.08
CA GLU A 150 -16.27 18.06 -0.73
C GLU A 150 -16.25 19.53 -0.25
N GLY A 151 -16.02 19.75 1.05
CA GLY A 151 -15.85 21.10 1.59
C GLY A 151 -14.64 21.84 1.02
N LEU A 152 -13.59 21.12 0.62
CA LEU A 152 -12.39 21.67 -0.02
C LEU A 152 -12.46 21.71 -1.57
N GLY A 153 -13.63 21.45 -2.16
CA GLY A 153 -13.83 21.57 -3.62
C GLY A 153 -13.52 20.31 -4.43
N TYR A 154 -13.43 19.16 -3.77
CA TYR A 154 -13.29 17.86 -4.42
C TYR A 154 -14.64 17.16 -4.56
N GLN A 155 -14.70 16.14 -5.40
CA GLN A 155 -15.76 15.15 -5.43
C GLN A 155 -15.19 13.79 -5.02
N VAL A 156 -16.05 12.95 -4.45
CA VAL A 156 -15.63 11.69 -3.82
C VAL A 156 -16.38 10.50 -4.35
N GLY A 157 -15.63 9.53 -4.87
CA GLY A 157 -16.08 8.22 -5.28
C GLY A 157 -15.73 7.15 -4.26
N TRP A 158 -16.60 6.15 -4.16
CA TRP A 158 -16.35 4.94 -3.39
C TRP A 158 -16.28 3.76 -4.34
N ASP A 159 -15.26 2.93 -4.21
CA ASP A 159 -15.15 1.63 -4.88
C ASP A 159 -15.34 0.53 -3.85
N GLU A 160 -16.50 -0.13 -3.91
CA GLU A 160 -16.86 -1.20 -2.97
C GLU A 160 -15.95 -2.42 -3.12
N ALA A 161 -15.57 -2.79 -4.35
CA ALA A 161 -14.76 -3.97 -4.59
C ALA A 161 -13.32 -3.76 -4.09
N ALA A 162 -12.76 -2.58 -4.34
CA ALA A 162 -11.42 -2.24 -3.89
C ALA A 162 -11.38 -1.76 -2.43
N GLN A 163 -12.54 -1.44 -1.84
CA GLN A 163 -12.67 -0.74 -0.56
C GLN A 163 -11.83 0.54 -0.53
N THR A 164 -11.98 1.38 -1.57
CA THR A 164 -11.19 2.62 -1.73
C THR A 164 -12.06 3.86 -1.82
N VAL A 165 -11.57 4.92 -1.20
CA VAL A 165 -12.08 6.29 -1.38
C VAL A 165 -11.20 6.97 -2.41
N VAL A 166 -11.82 7.50 -3.46
CA VAL A 166 -11.14 8.26 -4.51
C VAL A 166 -11.64 9.70 -4.47
N CYS A 167 -10.75 10.67 -4.32
CA CYS A 167 -11.07 12.09 -4.37
C CYS A 167 -10.40 12.73 -5.58
N TRP A 168 -11.10 13.63 -6.28
CA TRP A 168 -10.56 14.41 -7.40
C TRP A 168 -11.30 15.75 -7.50
N PRO A 169 -10.78 16.77 -8.20
CA PRO A 169 -11.42 18.08 -8.25
C PRO A 169 -12.87 18.00 -8.76
N ALA A 170 -13.77 18.76 -8.13
CA ALA A 170 -15.17 18.81 -8.55
C ALA A 170 -15.30 19.36 -9.98
N GLY A 171 -16.11 18.72 -10.82
CA GLY A 171 -16.30 19.09 -12.22
C GLY A 171 -15.33 18.42 -13.21
N GLU A 172 -14.27 17.78 -12.72
CA GLU A 172 -13.34 17.01 -13.55
C GLU A 172 -13.81 15.54 -13.73
N PRO A 173 -13.44 14.86 -14.83
CA PRO A 173 -13.73 13.44 -15.00
C PRO A 173 -13.03 12.60 -13.92
N LYS A 174 -13.67 11.50 -13.52
CA LYS A 174 -13.09 10.56 -12.55
C LYS A 174 -11.74 10.04 -13.08
N PRO A 175 -10.64 10.19 -12.33
CA PRO A 175 -9.32 9.73 -12.77
C PRO A 175 -9.24 8.21 -12.82
N ASP A 176 -8.42 7.68 -13.73
CA ASP A 176 -7.95 6.30 -13.64
C ASP A 176 -6.95 6.18 -12.50
N VAL A 177 -7.30 5.33 -11.52
CA VAL A 177 -6.52 5.12 -10.29
C VAL A 177 -6.09 3.67 -10.12
N ALA A 178 -6.16 2.85 -11.18
CA ALA A 178 -5.87 1.42 -11.09
C ALA A 178 -4.46 1.15 -10.53
N SER A 179 -3.45 1.92 -10.94
CA SER A 179 -2.07 1.80 -10.43
C SER A 179 -1.98 2.10 -8.94
N ALA A 180 -2.63 3.18 -8.49
CA ALA A 180 -2.68 3.57 -7.08
C ALA A 180 -3.38 2.52 -6.22
N VAL A 181 -4.51 1.99 -6.70
CA VAL A 181 -5.25 0.91 -6.03
C VAL A 181 -4.38 -0.34 -5.95
N ASN A 182 -3.72 -0.74 -7.02
CA ASN A 182 -2.82 -1.90 -7.03
C ASN A 182 -1.67 -1.73 -6.02
N TYR A 183 -1.07 -0.55 -5.95
CA TYR A 183 -0.06 -0.23 -4.95
C TYR A 183 -0.62 -0.34 -3.53
N LEU A 184 -1.75 0.30 -3.22
CA LEU A 184 -2.33 0.28 -1.87
C LEU A 184 -2.79 -1.13 -1.45
N VAL A 185 -3.28 -1.92 -2.41
CA VAL A 185 -3.53 -3.35 -2.20
C VAL A 185 -2.21 -4.05 -1.85
N SER A 186 -1.12 -3.77 -2.57
CA SER A 186 0.19 -4.36 -2.30
C SER A 186 0.79 -4.02 -0.92
N VAL A 187 0.37 -2.93 -0.29
CA VAL A 187 0.87 -2.46 1.01
C VAL A 187 0.24 -3.20 2.21
N VAL A 188 -1.01 -3.65 2.10
CA VAL A 188 -1.75 -4.30 3.22
C VAL A 188 -1.25 -5.71 3.52
N ASN A 189 -0.57 -6.31 2.54
CA ASN A 189 0.09 -7.58 2.67
C ASN A 189 1.57 -7.35 2.37
N PRO A 190 2.51 -7.50 3.31
CA PRO A 190 3.93 -7.58 2.96
C PRO A 190 4.26 -8.76 2.02
N THR A 191 3.25 -9.53 1.59
CA THR A 191 3.32 -10.63 0.61
C THR A 191 2.28 -10.49 -0.50
N LEU A 192 1.96 -9.27 -0.95
CA LEU A 192 1.48 -9.12 -2.32
C LEU A 192 2.67 -8.97 -3.27
N PRO A 193 2.63 -9.67 -4.39
CA PRO A 193 3.83 -10.09 -5.03
C PRO A 193 4.23 -9.10 -6.10
N GLN A 194 5.51 -8.80 -6.13
CA GLN A 194 6.09 -8.05 -7.23
C GLN A 194 5.96 -8.93 -8.49
N GLN A 195 5.81 -8.31 -9.67
CA GLN A 195 6.01 -9.06 -10.91
C GLN A 195 7.31 -9.87 -10.80
N PRO A 196 7.36 -11.10 -11.33
CA PRO A 196 8.57 -11.92 -11.34
C PRO A 196 9.79 -11.06 -11.66
N LYS A 197 10.74 -10.96 -10.72
CA LYS A 197 11.97 -10.17 -10.89
C LYS A 197 13.04 -11.03 -11.54
N GLY A 198 13.91 -10.41 -12.34
CA GLY A 198 15.01 -11.08 -12.99
C GLY A 198 14.61 -11.79 -14.28
N GLU A 199 15.44 -12.73 -14.72
CA GLU A 199 15.16 -13.56 -15.88
C GLU A 199 13.98 -14.49 -15.60
N THR A 200 13.11 -14.66 -16.59
CA THR A 200 11.89 -15.45 -16.43
C THR A 200 11.71 -16.42 -17.59
N LEU A 201 11.23 -17.61 -17.26
CA LEU A 201 10.61 -18.51 -18.22
C LEU A 201 9.19 -18.03 -18.51
N THR A 202 8.76 -18.04 -19.77
CA THR A 202 7.38 -17.70 -20.13
C THR A 202 6.64 -18.96 -20.61
N THR A 203 5.55 -19.33 -19.93
CA THR A 203 4.72 -20.48 -20.31
C THR A 203 3.91 -20.19 -21.58
N ARG A 204 3.37 -21.22 -22.24
CA ARG A 204 2.48 -21.04 -23.41
C ARG A 204 1.20 -20.28 -23.06
N ALA A 205 0.71 -20.42 -21.84
CA ALA A 205 -0.37 -19.61 -21.30
C ALA A 205 0.06 -18.15 -20.99
N GLY A 206 1.34 -17.79 -21.13
CA GLY A 206 1.85 -16.43 -20.95
C GLY A 206 2.09 -16.02 -19.49
N TYR A 207 2.35 -16.98 -18.60
CA TYR A 207 2.84 -16.69 -17.25
C TYR A 207 4.36 -16.58 -17.27
N ARG A 208 4.90 -15.56 -16.60
CA ARG A 208 6.33 -15.43 -16.32
C ARG A 208 6.66 -16.12 -15.00
N ILE A 209 7.69 -16.96 -14.97
CA ILE A 209 8.16 -17.70 -13.79
C ILE A 209 9.64 -17.34 -13.60
N PRO A 210 10.07 -16.84 -12.42
CA PRO A 210 11.49 -16.59 -12.15
C PRO A 210 12.33 -17.85 -12.37
N ILE A 211 13.45 -17.75 -13.10
CA ILE A 211 14.30 -18.93 -13.37
C ILE A 211 15.00 -19.47 -12.11
N ASP A 212 15.19 -18.61 -11.11
CA ASP A 212 15.86 -18.89 -9.84
C ASP A 212 14.87 -19.30 -8.73
N THR A 213 13.59 -19.43 -9.08
CA THR A 213 12.52 -19.80 -8.14
C THR A 213 12.84 -21.10 -7.40
N LYS A 214 12.40 -21.17 -6.14
CA LYS A 214 12.55 -22.36 -5.30
C LYS A 214 11.32 -23.27 -5.34
N LEU A 215 10.29 -22.87 -6.06
CA LEU A 215 9.10 -23.67 -6.34
C LEU A 215 9.44 -24.96 -7.07
N VAL A 216 8.62 -25.99 -6.87
CA VAL A 216 8.65 -27.22 -7.66
C VAL A 216 7.93 -26.97 -8.97
N ILE A 217 8.70 -26.77 -10.05
CA ILE A 217 8.17 -26.52 -11.38
C ILE A 217 8.13 -27.86 -12.17
N PRO A 218 6.97 -28.27 -12.70
CA PRO A 218 6.86 -29.45 -13.57
C PRO A 218 7.70 -29.31 -14.84
N LYS A 219 8.22 -30.41 -15.37
CA LYS A 219 9.06 -30.41 -16.58
C LYS A 219 8.31 -29.94 -17.83
N ASP A 220 7.01 -30.18 -17.85
CA ASP A 220 6.05 -29.88 -18.91
C ASP A 220 5.37 -28.51 -18.74
N ILE A 221 5.83 -27.66 -17.81
CA ILE A 221 5.24 -26.33 -17.53
C ILE A 221 5.09 -25.44 -18.78
N ASN A 222 5.98 -25.63 -19.77
CA ASN A 222 5.97 -24.88 -21.03
C ASN A 222 4.95 -25.40 -22.05
N GLU A 223 4.44 -26.61 -21.85
CA GLU A 223 3.45 -27.24 -22.70
C GLU A 223 2.03 -26.90 -22.25
N LEU A 224 1.84 -26.51 -20.99
CA LEU A 224 0.57 -26.07 -20.40
C LEU A 224 0.06 -24.76 -21.02
N GLY A 225 -1.22 -24.71 -21.38
CA GLY A 225 -1.89 -23.52 -21.93
C GLY A 225 -2.85 -23.82 -23.08
N PRO A 226 -3.07 -22.87 -24.01
CA PRO A 226 -4.02 -23.03 -25.10
C PRO A 226 -3.80 -24.32 -25.90
N GLY A 227 -4.84 -25.16 -26.00
CA GLY A 227 -4.77 -26.47 -26.65
C GLY A 227 -4.49 -27.65 -25.71
N ASP A 228 -4.27 -27.40 -24.41
CA ASP A 228 -4.23 -28.45 -23.39
C ASP A 228 -5.63 -29.06 -23.20
N PRO A 229 -5.81 -30.40 -23.36
CA PRO A 229 -7.11 -31.05 -23.22
C PRO A 229 -7.69 -30.98 -21.80
N ASN A 230 -6.83 -30.84 -20.78
CA ASN A 230 -7.20 -30.65 -19.38
C ASN A 230 -7.44 -29.17 -19.04
N LYS A 231 -7.31 -28.26 -20.02
CA LYS A 231 -7.41 -26.81 -19.84
C LYS A 231 -6.44 -26.23 -18.80
N CYS A 232 -5.34 -26.95 -18.49
CA CYS A 232 -4.37 -26.49 -17.51
C CYS A 232 -3.54 -25.34 -18.10
N GLU A 233 -3.39 -24.25 -17.35
CA GLU A 233 -2.58 -23.09 -17.74
C GLU A 233 -1.27 -22.98 -16.98
N LEU A 234 -1.26 -23.50 -15.77
CA LEU A 234 -0.18 -23.32 -14.81
C LEU A 234 -0.32 -24.35 -13.69
N GLY A 235 0.78 -25.00 -13.33
CA GLY A 235 0.85 -25.86 -12.15
C GLY A 235 2.24 -25.79 -11.54
N PHE A 236 2.32 -25.63 -10.22
CA PHE A 236 3.59 -25.63 -9.48
C PHE A 236 3.36 -26.07 -8.03
N GLY A 237 4.44 -26.48 -7.36
CA GLY A 237 4.42 -26.91 -5.96
C GLY A 237 5.24 -26.01 -5.05
N ILE A 238 4.82 -25.92 -3.79
CA ILE A 238 5.65 -25.44 -2.68
C ILE A 238 6.24 -26.66 -1.99
N ASP A 239 7.56 -26.66 -1.79
CA ASP A 239 8.30 -27.71 -1.10
C ASP A 239 8.49 -27.33 0.37
N LEU A 240 7.88 -28.11 1.26
CA LEU A 240 7.89 -27.90 2.70
C LEU A 240 9.20 -28.35 3.37
N THR A 241 10.04 -29.14 2.66
CA THR A 241 11.35 -29.57 3.19
C THR A 241 12.42 -28.49 3.08
N LYS A 242 12.20 -27.49 2.22
CA LYS A 242 13.14 -26.38 2.01
C LYS A 242 12.95 -25.29 3.06
N SER A 243 14.06 -24.71 3.53
CA SER A 243 14.07 -23.61 4.51
C SER A 243 13.55 -22.27 3.96
N GLU A 244 13.30 -22.17 2.65
CA GLU A 244 13.01 -20.92 1.93
C GLU A 244 11.50 -20.70 1.69
N LEU A 245 10.64 -21.13 2.61
CA LEU A 245 9.17 -21.08 2.44
C LEU A 245 8.66 -19.67 2.13
N ALA A 246 9.22 -18.64 2.78
CA ALA A 246 8.85 -17.26 2.50
C ALA A 246 9.14 -16.85 1.05
N SER A 247 10.27 -17.30 0.49
CA SER A 247 10.63 -17.05 -0.91
C SER A 247 9.66 -17.75 -1.86
N GLN A 248 9.39 -19.03 -1.60
CA GLN A 248 8.42 -19.81 -2.38
C GLN A 248 7.02 -19.20 -2.35
N TRP A 249 6.55 -18.71 -1.19
CA TRP A 249 5.25 -18.04 -1.10
C TRP A 249 5.21 -16.73 -1.88
N ASN A 250 6.30 -15.97 -1.89
CA ASN A 250 6.39 -14.74 -2.66
C ASN A 250 6.36 -15.02 -4.16
N ASP A 251 7.12 -16.01 -4.63
CA ASP A 251 7.12 -16.45 -6.03
C ASP A 251 5.75 -16.99 -6.44
N ALA A 252 5.15 -17.87 -5.64
CA ALA A 252 3.81 -18.44 -5.90
C ALA A 252 2.76 -17.34 -6.05
N SER A 253 2.75 -16.40 -5.11
CA SER A 253 1.90 -15.21 -5.16
C SER A 253 2.16 -14.45 -6.46
N SER A 254 3.43 -14.18 -6.83
CA SER A 254 3.81 -13.39 -8.02
C SER A 254 3.34 -13.96 -9.33
N ILE A 255 3.40 -15.28 -9.45
CA ILE A 255 3.00 -15.98 -10.65
C ILE A 255 1.47 -15.91 -10.77
N LEU A 256 0.75 -16.16 -9.68
CA LEU A 256 -0.72 -16.10 -9.67
C LEU A 256 -1.25 -14.69 -9.98
N SER A 257 -0.69 -13.64 -9.35
CA SER A 257 -1.16 -12.26 -9.54
C SER A 257 -1.01 -11.70 -10.95
N GLN A 258 -0.29 -12.38 -11.85
CA GLN A 258 -0.25 -11.99 -13.26
C GLN A 258 -1.60 -12.09 -13.95
N LYS A 259 -2.46 -13.04 -13.53
CA LYS A 259 -3.77 -13.27 -14.18
C LYS A 259 -4.92 -13.53 -13.22
N ILE A 260 -4.66 -13.69 -11.93
CA ILE A 260 -5.66 -13.90 -10.87
C ILE A 260 -5.86 -12.59 -10.10
N ASN A 261 -7.11 -12.28 -9.73
CA ASN A 261 -7.43 -11.11 -8.90
C ASN A 261 -6.67 -11.17 -7.56
N GLY A 262 -6.11 -10.04 -7.12
CA GLY A 262 -5.29 -9.96 -5.91
C GLY A 262 -5.99 -10.43 -4.62
N GLN A 263 -7.30 -10.20 -4.47
CA GLN A 263 -8.06 -10.74 -3.32
C GLN A 263 -8.06 -12.27 -3.35
N THR A 264 -8.36 -12.87 -4.50
CA THR A 264 -8.35 -14.32 -4.65
C THR A 264 -6.95 -14.89 -4.42
N VAL A 265 -5.89 -14.22 -4.89
CA VAL A 265 -4.50 -14.64 -4.58
C VAL A 265 -4.24 -14.61 -3.08
N ASN A 266 -4.71 -13.58 -2.37
CA ASN A 266 -4.54 -13.51 -0.92
C ASN A 266 -5.27 -14.65 -0.20
N GLU A 267 -6.49 -14.98 -0.61
CA GLU A 267 -7.27 -16.09 -0.05
C GLU A 267 -6.58 -17.44 -0.31
N VAL A 268 -6.13 -17.67 -1.54
CA VAL A 268 -5.35 -18.85 -1.94
C VAL A 268 -4.08 -18.96 -1.09
N MET A 269 -3.29 -17.88 -1.01
CA MET A 269 -2.02 -17.90 -0.28
C MET A 269 -2.22 -17.99 1.24
N ALA A 270 -3.29 -17.41 1.78
CA ALA A 270 -3.65 -17.58 3.18
C ALA A 270 -3.99 -19.04 3.49
N TYR A 271 -4.69 -19.73 2.58
CA TYR A 271 -4.97 -21.16 2.72
C TYR A 271 -3.71 -22.02 2.64
N VAL A 272 -2.87 -21.78 1.63
CA VAL A 272 -1.58 -22.46 1.43
C VAL A 272 -0.69 -22.33 2.68
N LYS A 273 -0.63 -21.15 3.30
CA LYS A 273 0.19 -20.88 4.49
C LYS A 273 -0.30 -21.57 5.77
N GLN A 274 -1.47 -22.20 5.76
CA GLN A 274 -1.92 -23.03 6.89
C GLN A 274 -1.09 -24.31 7.04
N LYS A 275 -0.39 -24.73 5.98
CA LYS A 275 0.50 -25.88 6.01
C LYS A 275 1.97 -25.45 5.91
N THR A 276 2.67 -25.59 7.02
CA THR A 276 4.13 -25.39 7.15
C THR A 276 4.86 -26.66 7.57
N ASP A 277 4.12 -27.73 7.91
CA ASP A 277 4.63 -29.04 8.31
C ASP A 277 3.99 -30.16 7.49
N TRP A 278 4.75 -31.20 7.14
CA TRP A 278 4.31 -32.34 6.33
C TRP A 278 3.13 -33.13 6.96
N LYS A 279 2.97 -33.07 8.29
CA LYS A 279 1.87 -33.71 9.05
C LYS A 279 0.53 -33.01 8.90
N GLN A 280 0.53 -31.71 8.61
CA GLN A 280 -0.70 -30.93 8.42
C GLN A 280 -1.38 -31.33 7.11
N VAL A 281 -2.69 -31.18 7.00
CA VAL A 281 -3.45 -31.56 5.80
C VAL A 281 -4.13 -30.32 5.24
N LEU A 282 -4.00 -30.09 3.93
CA LEU A 282 -4.89 -29.18 3.22
C LEU A 282 -5.84 -30.02 2.36
N VAL A 283 -7.12 -29.97 2.72
CA VAL A 283 -8.17 -30.56 1.88
C VAL A 283 -8.19 -29.80 0.56
N PHE A 284 -8.54 -30.47 -0.54
CA PHE A 284 -8.69 -29.77 -1.81
C PHE A 284 -9.66 -28.60 -1.67
N GLN A 285 -9.19 -27.40 -1.99
CA GLN A 285 -10.00 -26.19 -2.04
C GLN A 285 -9.81 -25.50 -3.38
N GLN A 286 -10.89 -24.88 -3.87
CA GLN A 286 -10.92 -24.21 -5.16
C GLN A 286 -11.48 -22.79 -5.06
N TRP A 287 -10.93 -21.88 -5.84
CA TRP A 287 -11.40 -20.52 -6.03
C TRP A 287 -11.66 -20.24 -7.51
N GLU A 288 -12.49 -19.24 -7.80
CA GLU A 288 -12.71 -18.73 -9.15
C GLU A 288 -12.36 -17.25 -9.24
N SER A 289 -11.67 -16.87 -10.31
CA SER A 289 -11.26 -15.48 -10.54
C SER A 289 -10.91 -15.25 -12.01
N ASN A 290 -11.38 -14.15 -12.61
CA ASN A 290 -11.07 -13.78 -14.00
C ASN A 290 -11.30 -14.90 -15.03
N GLY A 291 -12.36 -15.70 -14.87
CA GLY A 291 -12.67 -16.82 -15.76
C GLY A 291 -11.75 -18.04 -15.59
N LYS A 292 -11.00 -18.10 -14.48
CA LYS A 292 -10.08 -19.19 -14.15
C LYS A 292 -10.50 -19.88 -12.86
N LYS A 293 -10.14 -21.16 -12.74
CA LYS A 293 -10.25 -21.96 -11.52
C LYS A 293 -8.86 -22.15 -10.95
N ILE A 294 -8.70 -21.92 -9.65
CA ILE A 294 -7.45 -22.13 -8.91
C ILE A 294 -7.73 -23.22 -7.89
N GLY A 295 -7.00 -24.33 -7.97
CA GLY A 295 -7.10 -25.44 -7.03
C GLY A 295 -5.83 -25.54 -6.19
N VAL A 296 -6.01 -25.77 -4.89
CA VAL A 296 -4.93 -26.08 -3.96
C VAL A 296 -5.19 -27.46 -3.39
N ASN A 297 -4.18 -28.33 -3.42
CA ASN A 297 -4.24 -29.67 -2.85
C ASN A 297 -2.94 -29.99 -2.09
N SER A 298 -3.06 -30.60 -0.91
CA SER A 298 -1.91 -31.18 -0.22
C SER A 298 -2.37 -32.27 0.76
N PRO A 299 -2.34 -33.55 0.35
CA PRO A 299 -2.74 -34.65 1.23
C PRO A 299 -1.77 -34.78 2.42
N GLY A 300 -2.27 -35.31 3.54
CA GLY A 300 -1.43 -35.61 4.71
C GLY A 300 -0.32 -36.59 4.37
N GLY A 301 0.89 -36.35 4.87
CA GLY A 301 2.07 -37.14 4.50
C GLY A 301 2.78 -36.66 3.23
N SER A 302 2.30 -35.58 2.60
CA SER A 302 3.01 -34.90 1.52
C SER A 302 3.91 -33.80 2.04
N ASP A 303 5.12 -33.76 1.47
CA ASP A 303 6.12 -32.72 1.71
C ASP A 303 5.90 -31.47 0.85
N GLY A 304 4.74 -31.31 0.21
CA GLY A 304 4.48 -30.14 -0.62
C GLY A 304 3.01 -29.76 -0.78
N VAL A 305 2.78 -28.50 -1.16
CA VAL A 305 1.47 -27.96 -1.50
C VAL A 305 1.40 -27.71 -3.00
N GLN A 306 0.46 -28.33 -3.70
CA GLN A 306 0.27 -28.15 -5.13
C GLN A 306 -0.77 -27.07 -5.41
N ILE A 307 -0.42 -26.15 -6.31
CA ILE A 307 -1.32 -25.11 -6.82
C ILE A 307 -1.47 -25.30 -8.32
N THR A 308 -2.70 -25.27 -8.83
CA THR A 308 -2.97 -25.44 -10.27
C THR A 308 -4.05 -24.47 -10.74
N VAL A 309 -3.90 -23.96 -11.95
CA VAL A 309 -4.82 -23.00 -12.58
C VAL A 309 -5.34 -23.57 -13.89
N TRP A 310 -6.67 -23.52 -14.08
CA TRP A 310 -7.35 -23.96 -15.29
C TRP A 310 -8.24 -22.86 -15.87
N TYR A 311 -8.49 -22.91 -17.19
CA TYR A 311 -9.60 -22.17 -17.80
C TYR A 311 -10.95 -22.73 -17.32
N LYS A 312 -11.94 -21.86 -17.16
CA LYS A 312 -13.33 -22.28 -16.96
C LYS A 312 -13.90 -22.98 -18.22
#